data_AF-A0A1S3ZFN8-F1
#
_entry.id   AF-A0A1S3ZFN8-F1
#
_cell.length_a   1.000
_cell.length_b   1.000
_cell.length_c   1.000
_cell.angle_alpha   90.00
_cell.angle_beta   90.00
_cell.angle_gamma   90.00
#
_symmetry.space_group_name_H-M   'P 1'
#
loop_
_entity.id
_entity.type
_entity.pdbx_description
1 polymer ?
#
loop_
_entity_poly.entity_id
_entity_poly.type
_entity_poly.pdbx_seq_one_letter_code
_entity_poly.pdbx_strand_id
1 'polypeptide(L)'
;MCFIYKFSVKINGESHGFFEGMRGLRQGDPMSPLLFVLVMEYLSRILKIASRLPDFGYHPMCKPTKLTHISFADDLMLFCKGNVSSVNRLMEALNHFSATTGLIANMDKSSIFLAGIDDNTKEQLLQRTGFVLVFILPQSVLKEVDKICREYLWGGSVDKKKRVALLSWEKICQPKKLGGLNIKGCKEWNIASVGKLIWQLQVNKESLWVKWVYSIYMKTETNFWEHKPPMDCNWYWKKLNSLKERMQEWYVQGRYVLTVNGEYSITRSYLDIIGSHSRMRIAELVWTAMAQPRHRFIMWLAIHGRLLTRERLLKLQIPVENMYCCLCDAQVMETNTHLFGECDWFQNVKQELVQWTGIQVRACDFKQVLESFKRKQWPRLKKELMTAIWGALLHHTWKARNWKLFKGINVHRSEIVSQIKKDVVVRLESYRTSRRARRCRGLVYKLLRN
;
A
#
# COMPACT_ATOMS: atom_id res chain seq x y z
N MET A 1 -38.25 -14.96 -1.47
CA MET A 1 -38.85 -15.60 -0.27
C MET A 1 -38.80 -14.60 0.87
N CYS A 2 -39.96 -14.19 1.39
CA CYS A 2 -40.03 -13.41 2.63
C CYS A 2 -40.61 -14.31 3.72
N PHE A 3 -39.76 -14.81 4.61
CA PHE A 3 -40.23 -15.30 5.90
C PHE A 3 -40.32 -14.08 6.82
N ILE A 4 -41.48 -13.82 7.41
CA ILE A 4 -41.65 -12.69 8.34
C ILE A 4 -41.04 -13.13 9.68
N TYR A 5 -39.84 -12.65 9.97
CA TYR A 5 -39.19 -12.82 11.28
C TYR A 5 -39.18 -11.48 12.04
N LYS A 6 -39.42 -11.52 13.35
CA LYS A 6 -39.28 -10.36 14.23
C LYS A 6 -37.95 -10.43 14.97
N PHE A 7 -37.17 -9.37 14.91
CA PHE A 7 -35.93 -9.23 15.64
C PHE A 7 -36.10 -8.27 16.81
N SER A 8 -35.39 -8.55 17.91
CA SER A 8 -35.20 -7.59 19.00
C SER A 8 -33.73 -7.22 19.12
N VAL A 9 -33.44 -5.97 19.49
CA VAL A 9 -32.07 -5.51 19.73
C VAL A 9 -31.78 -5.60 21.22
N LYS A 10 -30.67 -6.23 21.62
CA LYS A 10 -30.18 -6.14 22.99
C LYS A 10 -29.34 -4.88 23.16
N ILE A 11 -29.82 -3.96 24.00
CA ILE A 11 -29.07 -2.78 24.43
C ILE A 11 -28.79 -2.95 25.91
N ASN A 12 -27.52 -2.97 26.31
CA ASN A 12 -27.07 -3.16 27.69
C ASN A 12 -27.58 -4.45 28.39
N GLY A 13 -27.84 -5.52 27.63
CA GLY A 13 -28.23 -6.82 28.17
C GLY A 13 -29.74 -7.08 28.17
N GLU A 14 -30.57 -6.02 28.07
CA GLU A 14 -32.02 -6.11 27.99
C GLU A 14 -32.51 -6.01 26.54
N SER A 15 -33.55 -6.76 26.21
CA SER A 15 -34.13 -6.84 24.87
C SER A 15 -35.13 -5.70 24.66
N HIS A 16 -34.86 -4.79 23.72
CA HIS A 16 -35.73 -3.65 23.43
C HIS A 16 -36.35 -3.74 22.03
N GLY A 17 -37.68 -3.65 22.01
CA GLY A 17 -38.50 -3.56 20.79
C GLY A 17 -38.49 -4.80 19.92
N PHE A 18 -39.45 -4.87 18.98
CA PHE A 18 -39.44 -5.84 17.90
C PHE A 18 -39.58 -5.10 16.58
N PHE A 19 -38.72 -5.42 15.61
CA PHE A 19 -38.85 -4.95 14.24
C PHE A 19 -38.93 -6.13 13.28
N GLU A 20 -39.81 -6.03 12.29
CA GLU A 20 -39.99 -7.06 11.28
C GLU A 20 -38.84 -7.00 10.28
N GLY A 21 -38.20 -8.13 10.06
CA GLY A 21 -37.26 -8.29 8.98
C GLY A 21 -37.98 -8.43 7.66
N MET A 22 -37.77 -7.46 6.77
CA MET A 22 -38.45 -7.44 5.46
C MET A 22 -37.77 -8.30 4.40
N ARG A 23 -36.43 -8.42 4.43
CA ARG A 23 -35.64 -9.19 3.46
C ARG A 23 -34.44 -9.86 4.12
N GLY A 24 -34.12 -11.08 3.68
CA GLY A 24 -32.97 -11.84 4.11
C GLY A 24 -33.34 -13.13 4.83
N LEU A 25 -32.32 -13.91 5.20
CA LEU A 25 -32.44 -15.06 6.09
C LEU A 25 -31.51 -14.83 7.27
N ARG A 26 -31.87 -15.33 8.46
CA ARG A 26 -31.06 -15.13 9.66
C ARG A 26 -29.73 -15.88 9.50
N GLN A 27 -28.61 -15.17 9.68
CA GLN A 27 -27.29 -15.80 9.78
C GLN A 27 -27.20 -16.62 11.07
N GLY A 28 -26.75 -17.87 10.96
CA GLY A 28 -26.70 -18.84 12.07
C GLY A 28 -27.96 -19.68 12.26
N ASP A 29 -29.01 -19.48 11.44
CA ASP A 29 -30.13 -20.40 11.36
C ASP A 29 -29.75 -21.64 10.52
N PRO A 30 -29.92 -22.86 11.03
CA PRO A 30 -29.56 -24.10 10.32
C PRO A 30 -30.32 -24.32 9.00
N MET A 31 -31.48 -23.69 8.80
CA MET A 31 -32.28 -23.82 7.56
C MET A 31 -31.88 -22.82 6.48
N SER A 32 -31.27 -21.70 6.86
CA SER A 32 -30.87 -20.63 5.93
C SER A 32 -29.97 -21.11 4.77
N PRO A 33 -28.96 -21.98 4.98
CA PRO A 33 -28.12 -22.49 3.89
C PRO A 33 -28.91 -23.31 2.86
N LEU A 34 -29.85 -24.15 3.30
CA LEU A 34 -30.65 -25.00 2.41
C LEU A 34 -31.61 -24.16 1.55
N LEU A 35 -32.26 -23.17 2.15
CA LEU A 35 -33.12 -22.23 1.43
C LEU A 35 -32.33 -21.43 0.39
N PHE A 36 -31.11 -21.03 0.73
CA PHE A 36 -30.23 -20.35 -0.22
C PHE A 36 -29.82 -21.27 -1.38
N VAL A 37 -29.52 -22.54 -1.12
CA VAL A 37 -29.22 -23.53 -2.18
C VAL A 37 -30.42 -23.71 -3.11
N LEU A 38 -31.65 -23.73 -2.62
CA LEU A 38 -32.85 -23.82 -3.47
C LEU A 38 -32.99 -22.61 -4.40
N VAL A 39 -32.68 -21.41 -3.91
CA VAL A 39 -32.68 -20.20 -4.74
C VAL A 39 -31.55 -20.26 -5.78
N MET A 40 -30.36 -20.75 -5.43
CA MET A 40 -29.26 -20.92 -6.38
C MET A 40 -29.49 -22.05 -7.39
N GLU A 41 -30.26 -23.08 -7.05
CA GLU A 41 -30.70 -24.11 -7.99
C GLU A 41 -31.63 -23.52 -9.07
N TYR A 42 -32.47 -22.53 -8.70
CA TYR A 42 -33.26 -21.79 -9.69
C TYR A 42 -32.38 -21.03 -10.70
N LEU A 43 -31.35 -20.32 -10.23
CA LEU A 43 -30.35 -19.71 -11.12
C LEU A 43 -29.68 -20.76 -12.02
N SER A 44 -29.33 -21.91 -11.44
CA SER A 44 -28.67 -23.01 -12.15
C SER A 44 -29.51 -23.52 -13.32
N ARG A 45 -30.84 -23.59 -13.14
CA ARG A 45 -31.80 -23.97 -14.19
C ARG A 45 -31.93 -22.91 -15.27
N ILE A 46 -32.01 -21.63 -14.90
CA ILE A 46 -32.05 -20.52 -15.87
C ILE A 46 -30.80 -20.56 -16.76
N LEU A 47 -29.61 -20.70 -16.16
CA LEU A 47 -28.34 -20.75 -16.91
C LEU A 47 -28.25 -21.98 -17.82
N LYS A 48 -28.80 -23.14 -17.41
CA LYS A 48 -28.91 -24.34 -18.26
C LYS A 48 -29.89 -24.16 -19.42
N ILE A 49 -30.95 -23.36 -19.25
CA ILE A 49 -31.88 -23.03 -20.34
C ILE A 49 -31.21 -22.07 -21.31
N ALA A 50 -30.59 -21.01 -20.80
CA ALA A 50 -29.86 -20.03 -21.60
C ALA A 50 -28.76 -20.70 -22.45
N SER A 51 -28.11 -21.74 -21.92
CA SER A 51 -27.04 -22.44 -22.63
C SER A 51 -27.49 -23.40 -23.73
N ARG A 52 -28.80 -23.58 -23.91
CA ARG A 52 -29.41 -24.34 -25.02
C ARG A 52 -29.85 -23.44 -26.17
N LEU A 53 -29.82 -22.11 -25.98
CA LEU A 53 -30.18 -21.16 -27.02
C LEU A 53 -29.11 -21.15 -28.13
N PRO A 54 -29.51 -20.97 -29.40
CA PRO A 54 -28.61 -21.12 -30.55
C PRO A 54 -27.46 -20.09 -30.58
N ASP A 55 -27.63 -18.97 -29.89
CA ASP A 55 -26.67 -17.88 -29.81
C ASP A 55 -25.78 -17.93 -28.55
N PHE A 56 -25.93 -18.96 -27.73
CA PHE A 56 -25.01 -19.26 -26.63
C PHE A 56 -23.90 -20.23 -27.06
N GLY A 57 -22.66 -19.76 -26.96
CA GLY A 57 -21.48 -20.60 -27.06
C GLY A 57 -20.94 -20.97 -25.68
N TYR A 58 -20.57 -22.24 -25.49
CA TYR A 58 -19.79 -22.64 -24.33
C TYR A 58 -18.35 -22.12 -24.45
N HIS A 59 -17.75 -21.82 -23.30
CA HIS A 59 -16.29 -21.59 -23.24
C HIS A 59 -15.57 -22.81 -23.84
N PRO A 60 -14.53 -22.66 -24.69
CA PRO A 60 -13.89 -23.77 -25.39
C PRO A 60 -13.51 -24.94 -24.47
N MET A 61 -12.98 -24.62 -23.29
CA MET A 61 -12.57 -25.59 -22.28
C MET A 61 -13.71 -26.20 -21.46
N CYS A 62 -14.90 -25.58 -21.48
CA CYS A 62 -16.10 -26.03 -20.77
C CYS A 62 -17.11 -26.71 -21.70
N LYS A 63 -16.88 -26.68 -23.02
CA LYS A 63 -17.75 -27.27 -24.04
C LYS A 63 -17.95 -28.79 -23.86
N PRO A 64 -16.91 -29.61 -23.57
CA PRO A 64 -17.10 -31.05 -23.40
C PRO A 64 -18.02 -31.41 -22.22
N THR A 65 -17.93 -30.67 -21.12
CA THR A 65 -18.71 -30.88 -19.91
C THR A 65 -20.03 -30.11 -19.89
N LYS A 66 -20.30 -29.30 -20.93
CA LYS A 66 -21.42 -28.34 -20.98
C LYS A 66 -21.53 -27.48 -19.72
N LEU A 67 -20.39 -27.13 -19.13
CA LEU A 67 -20.31 -26.39 -17.88
C LEU A 67 -20.57 -24.90 -18.13
N THR A 68 -21.60 -24.35 -17.48
CA THR A 68 -21.99 -22.94 -17.59
C THR A 68 -21.68 -22.14 -16.34
N HIS A 69 -21.69 -22.79 -15.17
CA HIS A 69 -21.44 -22.12 -13.90
C HIS A 69 -20.95 -23.10 -12.82
N ILE A 70 -20.31 -22.54 -11.81
CA ILE A 70 -20.01 -23.20 -10.53
C ILE A 70 -20.46 -22.24 -9.43
N SER A 71 -21.26 -22.72 -8.48
CA SER A 71 -21.73 -21.94 -7.34
C SER A 71 -21.27 -22.56 -6.02
N PHE A 72 -20.73 -21.74 -5.13
CA PHE A 72 -20.42 -22.12 -3.76
C PHE A 72 -20.86 -21.00 -2.81
N ALA A 73 -21.96 -21.21 -2.08
CA ALA A 73 -22.62 -20.14 -1.34
C ALA A 73 -22.84 -18.90 -2.25
N ASP A 74 -22.42 -17.72 -1.80
CA ASP A 74 -22.52 -16.47 -2.55
C ASP A 74 -21.46 -16.30 -3.67
N ASP A 75 -20.44 -17.16 -3.73
CA ASP A 75 -19.43 -17.14 -4.77
C ASP A 75 -19.93 -17.88 -6.03
N LEU A 76 -20.08 -17.14 -7.13
CA LEU A 76 -20.54 -17.64 -8.42
C LEU A 76 -19.49 -17.43 -9.52
N MET A 77 -19.11 -18.51 -10.19
CA MET A 77 -18.29 -18.48 -11.41
C MET A 77 -19.15 -18.81 -12.62
N LEU A 78 -19.04 -17.99 -13.67
CA LEU A 78 -19.84 -18.09 -14.89
C LEU A 78 -18.93 -18.29 -16.11
N PHE A 79 -19.29 -19.21 -17.01
CA PHE A 79 -18.49 -19.63 -18.15
C PHE A 79 -19.30 -19.55 -19.45
N CYS A 80 -18.79 -18.83 -20.44
CA CYS A 80 -19.36 -18.78 -21.78
C CYS A 80 -18.27 -18.49 -22.82
N LYS A 81 -18.60 -18.60 -24.11
CA LYS A 81 -17.72 -18.20 -25.21
C LYS A 81 -17.53 -16.69 -25.17
N GLY A 82 -16.31 -16.24 -25.45
CA GLY A 82 -15.92 -14.84 -25.50
C GLY A 82 -16.48 -14.07 -26.69
N ASN A 83 -17.80 -14.06 -26.87
CA ASN A 83 -18.49 -13.26 -27.88
C ASN A 83 -19.68 -12.51 -27.24
N VAL A 84 -20.14 -11.46 -27.92
CA VAL A 84 -21.20 -10.59 -27.41
C VAL A 84 -22.50 -11.37 -27.16
N SER A 85 -22.87 -12.26 -28.07
CA SER A 85 -24.13 -13.02 -27.97
C SER A 85 -24.18 -13.91 -26.72
N SER A 86 -23.13 -14.68 -26.42
CA SER A 86 -23.14 -15.59 -25.26
C SER A 86 -23.13 -14.81 -23.94
N VAL A 87 -22.38 -13.71 -23.89
CA VAL A 87 -22.34 -12.84 -22.70
C VAL A 87 -23.71 -12.16 -22.49
N ASN A 88 -24.37 -11.71 -23.55
CA ASN A 88 -25.72 -11.15 -23.44
C ASN A 88 -26.71 -12.17 -22.86
N ARG A 89 -26.69 -13.43 -23.34
CA ARG A 89 -27.56 -14.49 -22.79
C ARG A 89 -27.30 -14.77 -21.31
N LEU A 90 -26.05 -14.69 -20.91
CA LEU A 90 -25.65 -14.87 -19.53
C LEU A 90 -26.10 -13.70 -18.64
N MET A 91 -25.98 -12.46 -19.13
CA MET A 91 -26.48 -11.26 -18.45
C MET A 91 -28.01 -11.23 -18.39
N GLU A 92 -28.71 -11.65 -19.43
CA GLU A 92 -30.17 -11.80 -19.43
C GLU A 92 -30.63 -12.81 -18.38
N ALA A 93 -29.95 -13.96 -18.27
CA ALA A 93 -30.22 -14.95 -17.24
C ALA A 93 -30.02 -14.37 -15.82
N LEU A 94 -28.95 -13.61 -15.58
CA LEU A 94 -28.71 -12.94 -14.30
C LEU A 94 -29.74 -11.86 -14.01
N ASN A 95 -30.11 -11.05 -15.00
CA ASN A 95 -31.11 -10.00 -14.85
C ASN A 95 -32.49 -10.59 -14.55
N HIS A 96 -32.86 -11.68 -15.23
CA HIS A 96 -34.09 -12.41 -14.95
C HIS A 96 -34.09 -12.95 -13.52
N PHE A 97 -33.00 -13.62 -13.11
CA PHE A 97 -32.85 -14.12 -11.75
C PHE A 97 -32.95 -13.01 -10.69
N SER A 98 -32.29 -11.87 -10.92
CA SER A 98 -32.34 -10.70 -10.05
C SER A 98 -33.76 -10.14 -9.94
N ALA A 99 -34.48 -10.02 -11.06
CA ALA A 99 -35.86 -9.55 -11.09
C ALA A 99 -36.82 -10.49 -10.32
N THR A 100 -36.62 -11.81 -10.40
CA THR A 100 -37.48 -12.79 -9.72
C THR A 100 -37.16 -12.93 -8.24
N THR A 101 -35.87 -12.91 -7.87
CA THR A 101 -35.44 -13.22 -6.48
C THR A 101 -35.15 -11.99 -5.63
N GLY A 102 -34.89 -10.84 -6.26
CA GLY A 102 -34.39 -9.63 -5.60
C GLY A 102 -32.90 -9.70 -5.20
N LEU A 103 -32.18 -10.77 -5.56
CA LEU A 103 -30.74 -10.91 -5.32
C LEU A 103 -29.95 -10.21 -6.42
N ILE A 104 -29.17 -9.20 -6.03
CA ILE A 104 -28.38 -8.38 -6.95
C ILE A 104 -26.90 -8.71 -6.79
N ALA A 105 -26.20 -8.91 -7.92
CA ALA A 105 -24.76 -9.09 -7.92
C ALA A 105 -24.04 -7.83 -7.42
N ASN A 106 -23.05 -8.00 -6.55
CA ASN A 106 -22.23 -6.89 -6.08
C ASN A 106 -21.20 -6.53 -7.17
N MET A 107 -21.41 -5.39 -7.85
CA MET A 107 -20.54 -4.95 -8.95
C MET A 107 -19.10 -4.66 -8.52
N ASP A 108 -18.87 -4.24 -7.27
CA ASP A 108 -17.52 -3.98 -6.74
C ASP A 108 -16.72 -5.27 -6.48
N LYS A 109 -17.42 -6.39 -6.28
CA LYS A 109 -16.83 -7.72 -6.09
C LYS A 109 -16.88 -8.60 -7.34
N SER A 110 -17.72 -8.23 -8.32
CA SER A 110 -17.92 -8.98 -9.55
C SER A 110 -16.85 -8.61 -10.57
N SER A 111 -16.25 -9.62 -11.19
CA SER A 111 -15.09 -9.41 -12.04
C SER A 111 -15.11 -10.38 -13.22
N ILE A 112 -14.54 -9.95 -14.35
CA ILE A 112 -14.57 -10.69 -15.61
C ILE A 112 -13.16 -11.05 -16.06
N PHE A 113 -13.00 -12.27 -16.58
CA PHE A 113 -11.77 -12.77 -17.16
C PHE A 113 -12.00 -12.97 -18.66
N LEU A 114 -11.25 -12.25 -19.49
CA LEU A 114 -11.34 -12.30 -20.94
C LEU A 114 -10.02 -12.83 -21.51
N ALA A 115 -10.10 -13.80 -22.41
CA ALA A 115 -8.93 -14.44 -23.02
C ALA A 115 -9.22 -14.85 -24.47
N GLY A 116 -8.28 -14.56 -25.39
CA GLY A 116 -8.39 -14.93 -26.80
C GLY A 116 -9.47 -14.14 -27.56
N ILE A 117 -9.67 -12.87 -27.21
CA ILE A 117 -10.67 -11.96 -27.78
C ILE A 117 -9.95 -10.70 -28.24
N ASP A 118 -10.37 -10.11 -29.36
CA ASP A 118 -9.84 -8.84 -29.86
C ASP A 118 -10.25 -7.64 -28.97
N ASP A 119 -9.50 -6.54 -29.07
CA ASP A 119 -9.70 -5.38 -28.19
C ASP A 119 -11.07 -4.70 -28.37
N ASN A 120 -11.63 -4.70 -29.58
CA ASN A 120 -12.96 -4.14 -29.84
C ASN A 120 -14.06 -4.98 -29.16
N THR A 121 -14.05 -6.29 -29.35
CA THR A 121 -14.99 -7.18 -28.66
C THR A 121 -14.81 -7.09 -27.14
N LYS A 122 -13.58 -7.00 -26.64
CA LYS A 122 -13.30 -6.81 -25.21
C LYS A 122 -13.94 -5.54 -24.65
N GLU A 123 -13.78 -4.39 -25.31
CA GLU A 123 -14.41 -3.14 -24.86
C GLU A 123 -15.94 -3.23 -24.84
N GLN A 124 -16.53 -3.83 -25.88
CA GLN A 124 -17.98 -4.06 -25.95
C GLN A 124 -18.47 -4.95 -24.79
N LEU A 125 -17.73 -6.00 -24.44
CA LEU A 125 -18.09 -6.88 -23.32
C LEU A 125 -17.98 -6.16 -21.97
N LEU A 126 -16.97 -5.31 -21.77
CA LEU A 126 -16.82 -4.54 -20.53
C LEU A 126 -17.92 -3.51 -20.36
N GLN A 127 -18.27 -2.77 -21.42
CA GLN A 127 -19.38 -1.81 -21.39
C GLN A 127 -20.72 -2.47 -21.07
N ARG A 128 -20.97 -3.66 -21.63
CA ARG A 128 -22.24 -4.39 -21.44
C ARG A 128 -22.38 -5.03 -20.07
N THR A 129 -21.29 -5.57 -19.52
CA THR A 129 -21.33 -6.28 -18.25
C THR A 129 -21.19 -5.34 -17.05
N GLY A 130 -20.44 -4.24 -17.20
CA GLY A 130 -20.07 -3.37 -16.08
C GLY A 130 -19.09 -4.02 -15.10
N PHE A 131 -18.58 -5.22 -15.40
CA PHE A 131 -17.64 -5.95 -14.53
C PHE A 131 -16.21 -5.44 -14.68
N VAL A 132 -15.46 -5.50 -13.58
CA VAL A 132 -14.04 -5.12 -13.59
C VAL A 132 -13.23 -6.24 -14.23
N LEU A 133 -12.42 -5.90 -15.24
CA LEU A 133 -11.49 -6.85 -15.85
C LEU A 133 -10.43 -7.27 -14.84
N VAL A 134 -10.31 -8.57 -14.56
CA VAL A 134 -9.19 -9.09 -13.76
C VAL A 134 -8.02 -9.40 -14.68
N PHE A 135 -6.92 -8.68 -14.48
CA PHE A 135 -5.71 -8.87 -15.27
C PHE A 135 -4.47 -8.97 -14.37
N ILE A 136 -3.50 -9.82 -14.76
CA ILE A 136 -2.12 -9.63 -14.31
C ILE A 136 -1.70 -8.26 -14.86
N LEU A 137 -1.43 -7.31 -13.97
CA LEU A 137 -1.15 -5.92 -14.34
C LEU A 137 -0.06 -5.85 -15.43
N PRO A 138 -0.36 -5.36 -16.67
CA PRO A 138 0.66 -5.15 -17.68
C PRO A 138 1.76 -4.24 -17.16
N GLN A 139 2.98 -4.47 -17.66
CA GLN A 139 4.13 -3.69 -17.23
C GLN A 139 3.96 -2.19 -17.52
N SER A 140 3.21 -1.82 -18.57
CA SER A 140 2.86 -0.43 -18.89
C SER A 140 2.00 0.21 -17.80
N VAL A 141 0.93 -0.48 -17.36
CA VAL A 141 0.05 -0.02 -16.27
C VAL A 141 0.82 0.13 -14.97
N LEU A 142 1.65 -0.86 -14.61
CA LEU A 142 2.49 -0.80 -13.42
C LEU A 142 3.44 0.42 -13.45
N LYS A 143 4.06 0.68 -14.61
CA LYS A 143 4.93 1.84 -14.81
C LYS A 143 4.18 3.16 -14.68
N GLU A 144 2.94 3.23 -15.17
CA GLU A 144 2.11 4.44 -15.08
C GLU A 144 1.65 4.70 -13.64
N VAL A 145 1.25 3.67 -12.89
CA VAL A 145 0.91 3.81 -11.47
C VAL A 145 2.11 4.28 -10.67
N ASP A 146 3.27 3.64 -10.83
CA ASP A 146 4.50 4.07 -10.16
C ASP A 146 4.89 5.51 -10.57
N LYS A 147 4.61 5.92 -11.82
CA LYS A 147 4.82 7.30 -12.30
C LYS A 147 3.91 8.29 -11.59
N ILE A 148 2.60 8.02 -11.51
CA ILE A 148 1.64 8.86 -10.78
C ILE A 148 2.06 9.01 -9.32
N CYS A 149 2.46 7.92 -8.66
CA CYS A 149 2.92 7.99 -7.26
C CYS A 149 4.22 8.80 -7.12
N ARG A 150 5.17 8.69 -8.05
CA ARG A 150 6.39 9.52 -8.09
C ARG A 150 6.07 11.00 -8.28
N GLU A 151 5.19 11.31 -9.22
CA GLU A 151 4.77 12.68 -9.54
C GLU A 151 4.03 13.30 -8.36
N TYR A 152 3.14 12.56 -7.70
CA TYR A 152 2.49 13.01 -6.48
C TYR A 152 3.51 13.32 -5.37
N LEU A 153 4.50 12.44 -5.16
CA LEU A 153 5.47 12.59 -4.07
C LEU A 153 6.43 13.77 -4.29
N TRP A 154 6.92 13.95 -5.52
CA TRP A 154 7.91 15.00 -5.83
C TRP A 154 7.30 16.28 -6.39
N GLY A 155 5.99 16.28 -6.65
CA GLY A 155 5.24 17.39 -7.18
C GLY A 155 5.28 17.44 -8.71
N GLY A 156 4.33 16.80 -9.37
CA GLY A 156 3.80 17.25 -10.64
C GLY A 156 2.69 18.26 -10.34
N SER A 157 2.90 19.54 -10.64
CA SER A 157 1.79 20.47 -10.81
C SER A 157 1.67 20.86 -12.28
N VAL A 158 0.52 21.46 -12.58
CA VAL A 158 -0.05 21.90 -13.86
C VAL A 158 0.97 22.52 -14.85
N ASP A 159 2.10 23.03 -14.39
CA ASP A 159 3.09 23.79 -15.18
C ASP A 159 4.06 22.95 -16.03
N LYS A 160 3.87 21.64 -16.17
CA LYS A 160 4.70 20.72 -16.99
C LYS A 160 6.22 20.71 -16.70
N LYS A 161 6.74 21.51 -15.75
CA LYS A 161 8.16 21.49 -15.34
C LYS A 161 8.38 20.30 -14.41
N LYS A 162 9.07 19.27 -14.91
CA LYS A 162 9.48 18.08 -14.14
C LYS A 162 10.27 18.52 -12.90
N ARG A 163 9.73 18.30 -11.70
CA ARG A 163 10.50 18.45 -10.45
C ARG A 163 11.49 17.30 -10.29
N VAL A 164 12.67 17.61 -9.76
CA VAL A 164 13.73 16.63 -9.56
C VAL A 164 13.32 15.62 -8.48
N ALA A 165 13.30 14.33 -8.83
CA ALA A 165 13.13 13.26 -7.86
C ALA A 165 14.34 13.22 -6.91
N LEU A 166 14.10 13.48 -5.62
CA LEU A 166 15.20 13.60 -4.64
C LEU A 166 15.80 12.24 -4.26
N LEU A 167 15.02 11.17 -4.39
CA LEU A 167 15.43 9.78 -4.13
C LEU A 167 14.90 8.86 -5.22
N SER A 168 15.64 7.76 -5.45
CA SER A 168 15.22 6.73 -6.39
C SER A 168 13.95 6.03 -5.91
N TRP A 169 13.16 5.52 -6.87
CA TRP A 169 11.89 4.84 -6.55
C TRP A 169 12.12 3.55 -5.77
N GLU A 170 13.18 2.81 -6.09
CA GLU A 170 13.56 1.60 -5.36
C GLU A 170 13.83 1.93 -3.89
N LYS A 171 14.52 3.04 -3.61
CA LYS A 171 14.81 3.45 -2.23
C LYS A 171 13.54 3.85 -1.47
N ILE A 172 12.62 4.53 -2.14
CA ILE A 172 11.32 4.92 -1.57
C ILE A 172 10.48 3.69 -1.21
N CYS A 173 10.52 2.66 -2.06
CA CYS A 173 9.73 1.45 -1.90
C CYS A 173 10.23 0.52 -0.78
N GLN A 174 11.40 0.81 -0.21
CA GLN A 174 11.92 0.07 0.93
C GLN A 174 11.13 0.38 2.22
N PRO A 175 11.07 -0.58 3.16
CA PRO A 175 10.56 -0.35 4.50
C PRO A 175 11.24 0.82 5.21
N LYS A 176 10.51 1.47 6.11
CA LYS A 176 11.04 2.55 6.97
C LYS A 176 12.29 2.15 7.76
N LYS A 177 12.36 0.89 8.21
CA LYS A 177 13.53 0.30 8.91
C LYS A 177 14.80 0.26 8.05
N LEU A 178 14.65 0.25 6.73
CA LEU A 178 15.73 0.28 5.74
C LEU A 178 15.96 1.69 5.18
N GLY A 179 15.22 2.68 5.68
CA GLY A 179 15.33 4.08 5.27
C GLY A 179 14.50 4.45 4.05
N GLY A 180 13.50 3.66 3.65
CA GLY A 180 12.50 4.07 2.66
C GLY A 180 11.21 4.63 3.29
N LEU A 181 10.15 4.76 2.49
CA LEU A 181 8.84 5.25 2.92
C LEU A 181 7.80 4.14 3.15
N ASN A 182 8.17 2.89 2.85
CA ASN A 182 7.27 1.73 2.88
C ASN A 182 6.13 1.82 1.85
N ILE A 183 6.34 2.54 0.76
CA ILE A 183 5.48 2.48 -0.43
C ILE A 183 5.78 1.16 -1.14
N LYS A 184 4.78 0.53 -1.77
CA LYS A 184 4.98 -0.72 -2.49
C LYS A 184 5.30 -0.43 -3.95
N GLY A 185 6.46 -0.88 -4.43
CA GLY A 185 6.78 -0.83 -5.85
C GLY A 185 5.85 -1.76 -6.62
N CYS A 186 5.12 -1.24 -7.61
CA CYS A 186 4.06 -1.99 -8.27
C CYS A 186 4.58 -3.25 -8.97
N LYS A 187 5.77 -3.18 -9.58
CA LYS A 187 6.40 -4.31 -10.27
C LYS A 187 6.69 -5.48 -9.34
N GLU A 188 7.43 -5.25 -8.27
CA GLU A 188 7.82 -6.29 -7.31
C GLU A 188 6.60 -6.80 -6.53
N TRP A 189 5.65 -5.92 -6.21
CA TRP A 189 4.40 -6.29 -5.55
C TRP A 189 3.50 -7.17 -6.42
N ASN A 190 3.43 -6.90 -7.73
CA ASN A 190 2.69 -7.73 -8.66
C ASN A 190 3.32 -9.13 -8.77
N ILE A 191 4.66 -9.23 -8.86
CA ILE A 191 5.36 -10.52 -8.85
C ILE A 191 5.06 -11.28 -7.54
N ALA A 192 5.19 -10.62 -6.39
CA ALA A 192 4.86 -11.21 -5.10
C ALA A 192 3.38 -11.65 -5.00
N SER A 193 2.47 -10.97 -5.67
CA SER A 193 1.04 -11.31 -5.66
C SER A 193 0.74 -12.52 -6.56
N VAL A 194 1.32 -12.57 -7.76
CA VAL A 194 1.21 -13.74 -8.66
C VAL A 194 1.83 -14.98 -8.04
N GLY A 195 2.91 -14.82 -7.25
CA GLY A 195 3.49 -15.92 -6.49
C GLY A 195 2.52 -16.65 -5.58
N LYS A 196 1.48 -15.97 -5.07
CA LYS A 196 0.41 -16.60 -4.28
C LYS A 196 -0.39 -17.61 -5.12
N LEU A 197 -0.66 -17.28 -6.38
CA LEU A 197 -1.38 -18.15 -7.30
C LEU A 197 -0.55 -19.39 -7.64
N ILE A 198 0.74 -19.20 -7.95
CA ILE A 198 1.70 -20.29 -8.17
C ILE A 198 1.74 -21.23 -6.95
N TRP A 199 1.77 -20.67 -5.75
CA TRP A 199 1.75 -21.50 -4.53
C TRP A 199 0.46 -22.29 -4.37
N GLN A 200 -0.70 -21.69 -4.61
CA GLN A 200 -1.99 -22.38 -4.54
C GLN A 200 -2.06 -23.55 -5.53
N LEU A 201 -1.49 -23.40 -6.73
CA LEU A 201 -1.38 -24.48 -7.71
C LEU A 201 -0.42 -25.58 -7.21
N GLN A 202 0.73 -25.19 -6.66
CA GLN A 202 1.74 -26.11 -6.16
C GLN A 202 1.25 -26.97 -5.00
N VAL A 203 0.56 -26.38 -4.02
CA VAL A 203 0.03 -27.14 -2.87
C VAL A 203 -1.29 -27.84 -3.19
N ASN A 204 -1.73 -27.80 -4.46
CA ASN A 204 -3.03 -28.27 -4.92
C ASN A 204 -4.16 -27.83 -3.98
N LYS A 205 -4.20 -26.53 -3.66
CA LYS A 205 -5.16 -26.00 -2.69
C LYS A 205 -6.58 -26.31 -3.16
N GLU A 206 -7.42 -26.81 -2.25
CA GLU A 206 -8.83 -27.15 -2.53
C GLU A 206 -9.69 -25.92 -2.83
N SER A 207 -9.43 -25.26 -3.94
CA SER A 207 -10.16 -24.10 -4.44
C SER A 207 -10.62 -24.39 -5.85
N LEU A 208 -11.81 -23.86 -6.19
CA LEU A 208 -12.47 -24.15 -7.47
C LEU A 208 -11.59 -23.78 -8.66
N TRP A 209 -10.87 -22.67 -8.59
CA TRP A 209 -9.99 -22.24 -9.67
C TRP A 209 -8.76 -23.14 -9.83
N VAL A 210 -8.18 -23.66 -8.74
CA VAL A 210 -7.08 -24.65 -8.82
C VAL A 210 -7.58 -25.94 -9.45
N LYS A 211 -8.73 -26.46 -8.99
CA LYS A 211 -9.37 -27.65 -9.56
C LYS A 211 -9.67 -27.47 -11.06
N TRP A 212 -10.14 -26.29 -11.45
CA TRP A 212 -10.37 -25.93 -12.85
C TRP A 212 -9.06 -25.85 -13.65
N VAL A 213 -8.00 -25.25 -13.11
CA VAL A 213 -6.70 -25.22 -13.78
C VAL A 213 -6.16 -26.62 -14.02
N TYR A 214 -6.23 -27.51 -13.02
CA TYR A 214 -5.81 -28.90 -13.19
C TYR A 214 -6.67 -29.65 -14.22
N SER A 215 -8.00 -29.48 -14.21
CA SER A 215 -8.88 -30.18 -15.15
C SER A 215 -8.77 -29.68 -16.60
N ILE A 216 -8.32 -28.44 -16.81
CA ILE A 216 -8.22 -27.83 -18.13
C ILE A 216 -6.79 -27.87 -18.67
N TYR A 217 -5.82 -27.37 -17.89
CA TYR A 217 -4.43 -27.18 -18.34
C TYR A 217 -3.50 -28.33 -17.97
N MET A 218 -3.79 -29.07 -16.89
CA MET A 218 -2.90 -30.12 -16.37
C MET A 218 -3.60 -31.47 -16.25
N LYS A 219 -4.31 -31.89 -17.30
CA LYS A 219 -5.19 -33.07 -17.30
C LYS A 219 -4.48 -34.38 -16.93
N THR A 220 -3.27 -34.56 -17.45
CA THR A 220 -2.47 -35.78 -17.31
C THR A 220 -1.26 -35.58 -16.42
N GLU A 221 -1.00 -34.35 -16.00
CA GLU A 221 0.22 -33.96 -15.31
C GLU A 221 -0.07 -33.66 -13.85
N THR A 222 0.63 -34.35 -12.96
CA THR A 222 0.49 -34.16 -11.52
C THR A 222 1.49 -33.14 -10.97
N ASN A 223 2.59 -32.89 -11.69
CA ASN A 223 3.65 -31.99 -11.25
C ASN A 223 3.58 -30.61 -11.93
N PHE A 224 3.22 -29.59 -11.15
CA PHE A 224 3.13 -28.21 -11.61
C PHE A 224 4.47 -27.64 -12.12
N TRP A 225 5.60 -28.02 -11.53
CA TRP A 225 6.91 -27.50 -11.92
C TRP A 225 7.35 -27.98 -13.30
N GLU A 226 7.05 -29.24 -13.62
CA GLU A 226 7.43 -29.87 -14.88
C GLU A 226 6.47 -29.51 -16.04
N HIS A 227 5.27 -29.01 -15.71
CA HIS A 227 4.28 -28.62 -16.71
C HIS A 227 4.82 -27.64 -17.74
N LYS A 228 4.67 -27.94 -19.02
CA LYS A 228 4.96 -27.02 -20.11
C LYS A 228 3.65 -26.52 -20.71
N PRO A 229 3.39 -25.20 -20.70
CA PRO A 229 2.14 -24.67 -21.22
C PRO A 229 2.02 -24.96 -22.74
N PRO A 230 0.86 -25.42 -23.23
CA PRO A 230 0.61 -25.58 -24.66
C PRO A 230 0.85 -24.28 -25.45
N MET A 231 1.33 -24.37 -26.69
CA MET A 231 1.65 -23.17 -27.48
C MET A 231 0.42 -22.29 -27.77
N ASP A 232 -0.77 -22.86 -27.80
CA ASP A 232 -2.05 -22.21 -28.06
C ASP A 232 -2.79 -21.78 -26.77
N CYS A 233 -2.21 -22.03 -25.60
CA CYS A 233 -2.84 -21.63 -24.35
C CYS A 233 -2.93 -20.09 -24.23
N ASN A 234 -3.86 -19.64 -23.37
CA ASN A 234 -4.08 -18.21 -23.22
C ASN A 234 -2.84 -17.49 -22.64
N TRP A 235 -2.75 -16.19 -22.93
CA TRP A 235 -1.63 -15.36 -22.49
C TRP A 235 -1.42 -15.38 -20.98
N TYR A 236 -2.50 -15.49 -20.18
CA TYR A 236 -2.42 -15.53 -18.73
C TYR A 236 -1.67 -16.78 -18.24
N TRP A 237 -1.98 -17.95 -18.81
CA TRP A 237 -1.31 -19.21 -18.49
C TRP A 237 0.15 -19.19 -18.93
N LYS A 238 0.44 -18.65 -20.11
CA LYS A 238 1.83 -18.41 -20.56
C LYS A 238 2.58 -17.51 -19.58
N LYS A 239 1.96 -16.41 -19.15
CA LYS A 239 2.59 -15.44 -18.25
C LYS A 239 2.83 -16.03 -16.86
N LEU A 240 1.86 -16.75 -16.33
CA LEU A 240 1.96 -17.46 -15.05
C LEU A 240 3.09 -18.49 -15.10
N ASN A 241 3.21 -19.29 -16.18
CA ASN A 241 4.30 -20.25 -16.35
C ASN A 241 5.67 -19.57 -16.55
N SER A 242 5.76 -18.44 -17.25
CA SER A 242 7.02 -17.68 -17.32
C SER A 242 7.48 -17.15 -15.95
N LEU A 243 6.53 -16.83 -15.07
CA LEU A 243 6.83 -16.42 -13.70
C LEU A 243 7.12 -17.64 -12.82
N LYS A 244 6.48 -18.79 -13.08
CA LYS A 244 6.79 -20.08 -12.45
C LYS A 244 8.27 -20.40 -12.58
N GLU A 245 8.82 -20.38 -13.79
CA GLU A 245 10.26 -20.64 -14.02
C GLU A 245 11.16 -19.72 -13.20
N ARG A 246 10.87 -18.41 -13.21
CA ARG A 246 11.61 -17.41 -12.43
C ARG A 246 11.48 -17.61 -10.91
N MET A 247 10.38 -18.19 -10.45
CA MET A 247 10.10 -18.41 -9.05
C MET A 247 10.49 -19.82 -8.58
N GLN A 248 10.85 -20.73 -9.49
CA GLN A 248 11.18 -22.13 -9.17
C GLN A 248 12.32 -22.22 -8.14
N GLU A 249 13.36 -21.40 -8.29
CA GLU A 249 14.45 -21.30 -7.32
C GLU A 249 13.96 -20.97 -5.90
N TRP A 250 12.85 -20.23 -5.77
CA TRP A 250 12.34 -19.84 -4.46
C TRP A 250 11.71 -21.02 -3.71
N TYR A 251 11.21 -22.02 -4.44
CA TYR A 251 10.65 -23.25 -3.87
C TYR A 251 11.76 -24.28 -3.62
N VAL A 252 12.70 -24.44 -4.54
CA VAL A 252 13.81 -25.39 -4.40
C VAL A 252 14.77 -24.98 -3.28
N GLN A 253 15.06 -23.70 -3.13
CA GLN A 253 16.01 -23.21 -2.13
C GLN A 253 15.35 -22.75 -0.81
N GLY A 254 14.04 -22.97 -0.65
CA GLY A 254 13.32 -22.53 0.54
C GLY A 254 13.33 -21.02 0.78
N ARG A 255 13.62 -20.18 -0.25
CA ARG A 255 13.52 -18.71 -0.15
C ARG A 255 12.08 -18.25 0.07
N TYR A 256 11.13 -19.12 -0.28
CA TYR A 256 9.74 -18.88 0.01
C TYR A 256 9.52 -18.77 1.52
N VAL A 257 9.02 -17.61 1.98
CA VAL A 257 8.71 -17.40 3.39
C VAL A 257 7.24 -17.71 3.66
N LEU A 258 6.93 -18.98 3.95
CA LEU A 258 5.63 -19.38 4.47
C LEU A 258 5.36 -18.68 5.82
N THR A 259 4.09 -18.50 6.16
CA THR A 259 3.72 -18.17 7.54
C THR A 259 4.05 -19.36 8.46
N VAL A 260 3.99 -19.14 9.77
CA VAL A 260 4.17 -20.22 10.76
C VAL A 260 3.17 -21.36 10.53
N ASN A 261 2.03 -21.05 9.91
CA ASN A 261 0.96 -21.99 9.59
C ASN A 261 1.09 -22.59 8.17
N GLY A 262 2.21 -22.36 7.46
CA GLY A 262 2.43 -22.90 6.13
C GLY A 262 1.70 -22.17 4.99
N GLU A 263 1.30 -20.90 5.17
CA GLU A 263 0.57 -20.14 4.13
C GLU A 263 1.46 -19.13 3.37
N TYR A 264 1.09 -18.82 2.13
CA TYR A 264 1.74 -17.75 1.34
C TYR A 264 1.54 -16.37 1.96
N SER A 265 2.63 -15.61 2.16
CA SER A 265 2.58 -14.19 2.54
C SER A 265 3.14 -13.27 1.45
N ILE A 266 2.26 -12.55 0.75
CA ILE A 266 2.64 -11.55 -0.27
C ILE A 266 3.62 -10.53 0.30
N THR A 267 3.36 -10.06 1.52
CA THR A 267 4.23 -9.08 2.18
C THR A 267 5.64 -9.62 2.41
N ARG A 268 5.78 -10.88 2.87
CA ARG A 268 7.11 -11.46 3.13
C ARG A 268 7.85 -11.73 1.83
N SER A 269 7.18 -12.31 0.83
CA SER A 269 7.76 -12.53 -0.50
C SER A 269 8.19 -11.21 -1.15
N TYR A 270 7.39 -10.15 -1.05
CA TYR A 270 7.78 -8.82 -1.51
C TYR A 270 9.07 -8.32 -0.81
N LEU A 271 9.17 -8.51 0.51
CA LEU A 271 10.36 -8.09 1.26
C LEU A 271 11.62 -8.88 0.88
N ASP A 272 11.46 -10.15 0.47
CA ASP A 272 12.56 -10.97 -0.03
C ASP A 272 12.99 -10.55 -1.45
N ILE A 273 12.04 -10.27 -2.34
CA ILE A 273 12.29 -9.78 -3.72
C ILE A 273 13.08 -8.47 -3.71
N ILE A 274 12.72 -7.53 -2.84
CA ILE A 274 13.46 -6.26 -2.73
C ILE A 274 14.84 -6.44 -2.07
N GLY A 275 15.13 -7.61 -1.50
CA GLY A 275 16.43 -7.98 -0.94
C GLY A 275 16.79 -7.36 0.41
N SER A 276 17.80 -7.94 1.05
CA SER A 276 18.36 -7.48 2.32
C SER A 276 19.22 -6.23 2.12
N HIS A 277 18.76 -5.11 2.66
CA HIS A 277 19.54 -3.88 2.73
C HIS A 277 20.02 -3.61 4.16
N SER A 278 21.10 -2.85 4.30
CA SER A 278 21.60 -2.41 5.60
C SER A 278 20.50 -1.68 6.38
N ARG A 279 20.20 -2.14 7.60
CA ARG A 279 19.21 -1.49 8.47
C ARG A 279 19.64 -0.06 8.80
N MET A 280 18.72 0.88 8.69
CA MET A 280 18.92 2.23 9.19
C MET A 280 18.73 2.20 10.72
N ARG A 281 19.85 2.20 11.46
CA ARG A 281 19.87 2.10 12.93
C ARG A 281 18.98 3.11 13.66
N ILE A 282 18.83 4.31 13.07
CA ILE A 282 18.04 5.42 13.61
C ILE A 282 16.60 5.50 13.07
N ALA A 283 16.14 4.54 12.25
CA ALA A 283 14.84 4.59 11.58
C ALA A 283 13.66 4.82 12.54
N GLU A 284 13.66 4.16 13.70
CA GLU A 284 12.61 4.31 14.71
C GLU A 284 12.55 5.73 15.29
N LEU A 285 13.70 6.41 15.38
CA LEU A 285 13.77 7.80 15.81
C LEU A 285 13.28 8.73 14.70
N VAL A 286 13.75 8.54 13.46
CA VAL A 286 13.33 9.35 12.30
C VAL A 286 11.81 9.35 12.14
N TRP A 287 11.18 8.19 12.35
CA TRP A 287 9.74 8.01 12.16
C TRP A 287 8.93 8.08 13.47
N THR A 288 9.50 8.62 14.54
CA THR A 288 8.82 8.74 15.84
C THR A 288 7.49 9.48 15.72
N ALA A 289 6.45 8.96 16.38
CA ALA A 289 5.13 9.59 16.43
C ALA A 289 5.14 10.97 17.10
N MET A 290 6.16 11.27 17.92
CA MET A 290 6.33 12.53 18.62
C MET A 290 6.67 13.71 17.69
N ALA A 291 7.44 13.46 16.62
CA ALA A 291 7.77 14.48 15.64
C ALA A 291 6.57 14.77 14.73
N GLN A 292 6.37 15.98 14.24
CA GLN A 292 5.30 16.25 13.27
C GLN A 292 5.60 15.57 11.92
N PRO A 293 4.58 15.14 11.14
CA PRO A 293 4.79 14.45 9.86
C PRO A 293 5.71 15.19 8.88
N ARG A 294 5.54 16.51 8.73
CA ARG A 294 6.39 17.35 7.85
C ARG A 294 7.85 17.35 8.31
N HIS A 295 8.08 17.36 9.63
CA HIS A 295 9.44 17.34 10.20
C HIS A 295 10.11 15.99 9.96
N ARG A 296 9.38 14.87 10.11
CA ARG A 296 9.89 13.52 9.81
C ARG A 296 10.36 13.40 8.37
N PHE A 297 9.59 13.94 7.42
CA PHE A 297 9.90 13.85 6.00
C PHE A 297 11.15 14.66 5.63
N ILE A 298 11.25 15.91 6.09
CA ILE A 298 12.43 16.75 5.83
C ILE A 298 13.67 16.18 6.54
N MET A 299 13.53 15.72 7.78
CA MET A 299 14.60 15.03 8.51
C MET A 299 15.08 13.78 7.77
N TRP A 300 14.17 12.97 7.24
CA TRP A 300 14.51 11.79 6.43
C TRP A 300 15.29 12.15 5.16
N LEU A 301 14.88 13.20 4.43
CA LEU A 301 15.62 13.71 3.28
C LEU A 301 17.02 14.22 3.65
N ALA A 302 17.13 14.93 4.77
CA ALA A 302 18.40 15.46 5.25
C ALA A 302 19.40 14.35 5.59
N ILE A 303 18.94 13.29 6.29
CA ILE A 303 19.76 12.13 6.65
C ILE A 303 20.30 11.39 5.43
N HIS A 304 19.55 11.39 4.32
CA HIS A 304 20.01 10.83 3.04
C HIS A 304 20.85 11.81 2.22
N GLY A 305 21.06 13.05 2.68
CA GLY A 305 21.78 14.09 1.94
C GLY A 305 21.02 14.57 0.69
N ARG A 306 19.68 14.49 0.68
CA ARG A 306 18.85 14.68 -0.52
C ARG A 306 18.10 16.00 -0.59
N LEU A 307 18.22 16.85 0.44
CA LEU A 307 17.74 18.24 0.38
C LEU A 307 18.55 19.05 -0.63
N LEU A 308 17.89 19.94 -1.38
CA LEU A 308 18.47 20.73 -2.47
C LEU A 308 19.30 21.92 -1.95
N THR A 309 20.38 21.62 -1.23
CA THR A 309 21.41 22.61 -0.87
C THR A 309 22.14 23.11 -2.12
N ARG A 310 22.87 24.24 -2.04
CA ARG A 310 23.67 24.74 -3.17
C ARG A 310 24.65 23.70 -3.70
N GLU A 311 25.36 23.00 -2.81
CA GLU A 311 26.24 21.89 -3.17
C GLU A 311 25.51 20.79 -3.97
N ARG A 312 24.28 20.44 -3.57
CA ARG A 312 23.50 19.40 -4.24
C ARG A 312 22.96 19.85 -5.60
N LEU A 313 22.56 21.12 -5.72
CA LEU A 313 22.14 21.71 -6.99
C LEU A 313 23.29 21.68 -8.00
N LEU A 314 24.52 22.01 -7.56
CA LEU A 314 25.72 21.91 -8.39
C LEU A 314 25.98 20.47 -8.86
N LYS A 315 25.87 19.48 -7.97
CA LYS A 315 25.98 18.05 -8.32
C LYS A 315 24.90 17.58 -9.31
N LEU A 316 23.77 18.28 -9.36
CA LEU A 316 22.68 18.05 -10.32
C LEU A 316 22.82 18.88 -11.60
N GLN A 317 23.93 19.62 -11.77
CA GLN A 317 24.18 20.52 -12.91
C GLN A 317 23.10 21.60 -13.06
N ILE A 318 22.46 22.00 -11.96
CA ILE A 318 21.50 23.12 -11.94
C ILE A 318 22.29 24.41 -11.67
N PRO A 319 22.13 25.46 -12.50
CA PRO A 319 22.81 26.74 -12.28
C PRO A 319 22.49 27.35 -10.92
N VAL A 320 23.51 27.90 -10.27
CA VAL A 320 23.39 28.56 -8.97
C VAL A 320 24.28 29.79 -8.97
N GLU A 321 23.68 30.96 -8.77
CA GLU A 321 24.36 32.26 -8.78
C GLU A 321 25.29 32.47 -7.58
N ASN A 322 24.91 31.98 -6.40
CA ASN A 322 25.67 32.14 -5.16
C ASN A 322 25.76 30.80 -4.41
N MET A 323 27.00 30.36 -4.15
CA MET A 323 27.34 29.11 -3.46
C MET A 323 27.19 29.19 -1.93
N TYR A 324 27.20 30.40 -1.38
CA TYR A 324 27.27 30.61 0.06
C TYR A 324 25.92 30.40 0.76
N CYS A 325 26.01 29.99 2.02
CA CYS A 325 24.87 29.87 2.91
C CYS A 325 24.18 31.22 3.08
N CYS A 326 22.87 31.29 2.86
CA CYS A 326 22.13 32.53 3.02
C CYS A 326 21.74 32.83 4.47
N LEU A 327 21.91 31.90 5.40
CA LEU A 327 21.49 32.07 6.80
C LEU A 327 22.56 32.67 7.70
N CYS A 328 23.83 32.64 7.31
CA CYS A 328 24.95 33.19 8.08
C CYS A 328 25.84 34.07 7.21
N ASP A 329 26.63 34.92 7.85
CA ASP A 329 27.51 35.88 7.17
C ASP A 329 28.94 35.34 6.96
N ALA A 330 29.21 34.09 7.34
CA ALA A 330 30.53 33.46 7.28
C ALA A 330 31.03 33.14 5.85
N GLN A 331 30.25 33.44 4.80
CA GLN A 331 30.57 33.16 3.39
C GLN A 331 31.05 31.71 3.11
N VAL A 332 30.48 30.74 3.83
CA VAL A 332 30.78 29.31 3.65
C VAL A 332 29.81 28.69 2.66
N MET A 333 30.29 27.75 1.85
CA MET A 333 29.45 27.00 0.91
C MET A 333 28.28 26.29 1.62
N GLU A 334 27.08 26.40 1.06
CA GLU A 334 25.89 25.74 1.62
C GLU A 334 25.90 24.23 1.32
N THR A 335 26.39 23.46 2.29
CA THR A 335 26.31 22.00 2.34
C THR A 335 25.27 21.56 3.38
N ASN A 336 24.95 20.25 3.39
CA ASN A 336 24.06 19.69 4.42
C ASN A 336 24.69 19.77 5.83
N THR A 337 26.00 19.49 5.93
CA THR A 337 26.75 19.56 7.20
C THR A 337 26.85 20.98 7.72
N HIS A 338 27.07 21.94 6.83
CA HIS A 338 27.08 23.35 7.21
C HIS A 338 25.69 23.79 7.68
N LEU A 339 24.66 23.61 6.86
CA LEU A 339 23.31 24.13 7.14
C LEU A 339 22.69 23.57 8.43
N PHE A 340 22.96 22.30 8.76
CA PHE A 340 22.38 21.61 9.93
C PHE A 340 23.40 21.25 11.00
N GLY A 341 24.56 21.90 11.00
CA GLY A 341 25.67 21.57 11.88
C GLY A 341 26.58 22.75 12.16
N GLU A 342 27.25 23.33 11.16
CA GLU A 342 28.27 24.36 11.42
C GLU A 342 27.73 25.80 11.36
N CYS A 343 26.60 26.03 10.69
CA CYS A 343 26.04 27.36 10.47
C CYS A 343 25.74 28.09 11.80
N ASP A 344 26.25 29.32 11.95
CA ASP A 344 26.08 30.13 13.17
C ASP A 344 24.61 30.37 13.50
N TRP A 345 23.79 30.62 12.49
CA TRP A 345 22.35 30.78 12.68
C TRP A 345 21.72 29.52 13.28
N PHE A 346 22.09 28.35 12.77
CA PHE A 346 21.61 27.07 13.27
C PHE A 346 22.11 26.80 14.70
N GLN A 347 23.39 27.06 14.97
CA GLN A 347 23.96 26.89 16.30
C GLN A 347 23.31 27.80 17.34
N ASN A 348 22.98 29.04 17.00
CA ASN A 348 22.29 29.97 17.90
C ASN A 348 20.90 29.45 18.29
N VAL A 349 20.08 29.03 17.32
CA VAL A 349 18.76 28.44 17.60
C VAL A 349 18.91 27.15 18.42
N LYS A 350 19.91 26.31 18.08
CA LYS A 350 20.22 25.09 18.85
C LYS A 350 20.57 25.41 20.30
N GLN A 351 21.36 26.45 20.58
CA GLN A 351 21.75 26.85 21.94
C GLN A 351 20.53 27.22 22.78
N GLU A 352 19.59 28.00 22.24
CA GLU A 352 18.33 28.33 22.95
C GLU A 352 17.50 27.08 23.27
N LEU A 353 17.41 26.13 22.33
CA LEU A 353 16.72 24.85 22.56
C LEU A 353 17.45 23.96 23.58
N VAL A 354 18.78 23.99 23.61
CA VAL A 354 19.59 23.30 24.62
C VAL A 354 19.37 23.92 26.00
N GLN A 355 19.29 25.25 26.11
CA GLN A 355 18.96 25.94 27.36
C GLN A 355 17.55 25.56 27.84
N TRP A 356 16.56 25.59 26.94
CA TRP A 356 15.17 25.19 27.23
C TRP A 356 15.08 23.75 27.73
N THR A 357 15.70 22.81 27.03
CA THR A 357 15.69 21.38 27.41
C THR A 357 16.58 21.07 28.62
N GLY A 358 17.66 21.84 28.83
CA GLY A 358 18.73 21.54 29.78
C GLY A 358 19.56 20.32 29.39
N ILE A 359 19.57 19.91 28.12
CA ILE A 359 20.26 18.70 27.65
C ILE A 359 21.31 19.07 26.62
N GLN A 360 22.58 18.89 27.01
CA GLN A 360 23.72 19.16 26.13
C GLN A 360 23.89 18.08 25.04
N VAL A 361 24.17 18.54 23.82
CA VAL A 361 24.38 17.70 22.63
C VAL A 361 25.63 18.14 21.89
N ARG A 362 26.66 17.29 21.91
CA ARG A 362 28.02 17.59 21.41
C ARG A 362 28.24 17.35 19.91
N ALA A 363 27.41 16.54 19.24
CA ALA A 363 27.67 16.15 17.85
C ALA A 363 27.38 17.29 16.84
N CYS A 364 28.19 17.35 15.77
CA CYS A 364 28.14 18.37 14.73
C CYS A 364 27.19 17.98 13.58
N ASP A 365 27.20 16.71 13.16
CA ASP A 365 26.30 16.21 12.10
C ASP A 365 24.98 15.67 12.66
N PHE A 366 23.87 15.92 11.97
CA PHE A 366 22.54 15.58 12.43
C PHE A 366 22.30 14.06 12.54
N LYS A 367 22.85 13.25 11.62
CA LYS A 367 22.74 11.78 11.70
C LYS A 367 23.51 11.27 12.91
N GLN A 368 24.71 11.80 13.17
CA GLN A 368 25.49 11.48 14.37
C GLN A 368 24.76 11.86 15.67
N VAL A 369 24.05 12.99 15.68
CA VAL A 369 23.21 13.38 16.83
C VAL A 369 22.16 12.31 17.12
N LEU A 370 21.40 11.86 16.12
CA LEU A 370 20.38 10.82 16.33
C LEU A 370 20.97 9.48 16.74
N GLU A 371 22.13 9.11 16.18
CA GLU A 371 22.86 7.92 16.62
C GLU A 371 23.28 8.02 18.08
N SER A 372 23.72 9.19 18.54
CA SER A 372 24.04 9.44 19.95
C SER A 372 22.82 9.24 20.85
N PHE A 373 21.63 9.72 20.44
CA PHE A 373 20.40 9.54 21.20
C PHE A 373 20.01 8.07 21.30
N LYS A 374 20.23 7.30 20.22
CA LYS A 374 19.96 5.86 20.23
C LYS A 374 20.86 5.14 21.24
N ARG A 375 22.15 5.50 21.32
CA ARG A 375 23.16 4.91 22.23
C ARG A 375 22.94 5.26 23.70
N LYS A 376 22.43 6.45 24.03
CA LYS A 376 22.21 6.87 25.43
C LYS A 376 21.16 6.00 26.15
N GLN A 377 21.36 5.73 27.43
CA GLN A 377 20.40 5.00 28.30
C GLN A 377 19.25 5.88 28.77
N TRP A 378 18.57 6.53 27.83
CA TRP A 378 17.42 7.39 28.13
C TRP A 378 16.10 6.62 28.01
N PRO A 379 15.08 6.98 28.80
CA PRO A 379 13.73 6.50 28.58
C PRO A 379 13.28 6.75 27.13
N ARG A 380 12.51 5.82 26.57
CA ARG A 380 12.10 5.88 25.15
C ARG A 380 11.42 7.20 24.78
N LEU A 381 10.57 7.74 25.66
CA LEU A 381 9.90 9.03 25.43
C LEU A 381 10.91 10.19 25.34
N LYS A 382 11.94 10.20 26.19
CA LYS A 382 13.01 11.21 26.13
C LYS A 382 13.76 11.14 24.80
N LYS A 383 14.08 9.95 24.29
CA LYS A 383 14.69 9.79 22.96
C LYS A 383 13.78 10.34 21.86
N GLU A 384 12.50 9.95 21.87
CA GLU A 384 11.50 10.39 20.89
C GLU A 384 11.27 11.91 20.92
N LEU A 385 11.24 12.52 22.11
CA LEU A 385 11.06 13.96 22.32
C LEU A 385 12.26 14.76 21.84
N MET A 386 13.48 14.34 22.21
CA MET A 386 14.70 14.97 21.73
C MET A 386 14.81 14.84 20.20
N THR A 387 14.45 13.69 19.62
CA THR A 387 14.37 13.58 18.15
C THR A 387 13.32 14.52 17.56
N ALA A 388 12.17 14.71 18.19
CA ALA A 388 11.14 15.63 17.70
C ALA A 388 11.59 17.10 17.70
N ILE A 389 12.25 17.54 18.77
CA ILE A 389 12.81 18.90 18.88
C ILE A 389 13.88 19.12 17.79
N TRP A 390 14.79 18.16 17.59
CA TRP A 390 15.87 18.26 16.60
C TRP A 390 15.32 18.19 15.17
N GLY A 391 14.32 17.34 14.93
CA GLY A 391 13.61 17.29 13.65
C GLY A 391 12.86 18.60 13.33
N ALA A 392 12.31 19.27 14.35
CA ALA A 392 11.69 20.59 14.20
C ALA A 392 12.73 21.66 13.91
N LEU A 393 13.86 21.68 14.61
CA LEU A 393 15.00 22.57 14.34
C LEU A 393 15.45 22.45 12.87
N LEU A 394 15.66 21.22 12.40
CA LEU A 394 16.06 20.96 11.02
C LEU A 394 15.00 21.45 10.02
N HIS A 395 13.73 21.13 10.25
CA HIS A 395 12.63 21.56 9.39
C HIS A 395 12.54 23.09 9.29
N HIS A 396 12.55 23.78 10.42
CA HIS A 396 12.42 25.22 10.47
C HIS A 396 13.65 25.94 9.92
N THR A 397 14.85 25.38 10.08
CA THR A 397 16.06 25.87 9.40
C THR A 397 15.91 25.77 7.89
N TRP A 398 15.50 24.60 7.38
CA TRP A 398 15.26 24.40 5.95
C TRP A 398 14.18 25.35 5.40
N LYS A 399 13.12 25.57 6.19
CA LYS A 399 12.04 26.50 5.86
C LYS A 399 12.52 27.95 5.83
N ALA A 400 13.25 28.41 6.84
CA ALA A 400 13.81 29.76 6.91
C ALA A 400 14.76 30.03 5.74
N ARG A 401 15.64 29.07 5.42
CA ARG A 401 16.50 29.11 4.23
C ARG A 401 15.69 29.31 2.96
N ASN A 402 14.66 28.49 2.74
CA ASN A 402 13.84 28.59 1.54
C ASN A 402 13.01 29.87 1.48
N TRP A 403 12.53 30.37 2.61
CA TRP A 403 11.83 31.66 2.68
C TRP A 403 12.74 32.82 2.32
N LYS A 404 13.98 32.84 2.82
CA LYS A 404 14.96 33.86 2.45
C LYS A 404 15.28 33.81 0.97
N LEU A 405 15.53 32.62 0.42
CA LEU A 405 15.91 32.46 -1.00
C LEU A 405 14.78 32.71 -2.00
N PHE A 406 13.59 32.18 -1.75
CA PHE A 406 12.50 32.20 -2.75
C PHE A 406 11.45 33.28 -2.49
N LYS A 407 11.43 33.87 -1.28
CA LYS A 407 10.45 34.89 -0.90
C LYS A 407 11.08 36.18 -0.36
N GLY A 408 12.41 36.23 -0.20
CA GLY A 408 13.09 37.37 0.44
C GLY A 408 12.74 37.58 1.92
N ILE A 409 12.08 36.60 2.56
CA ILE A 409 11.61 36.76 3.95
C ILE A 409 12.72 36.32 4.90
N ASN A 410 13.21 37.26 5.72
CA ASN A 410 14.12 36.98 6.82
C ASN A 410 13.31 36.60 8.07
N VAL A 411 13.62 35.44 8.66
CA VAL A 411 12.95 34.98 9.88
C VAL A 411 13.84 35.21 11.09
N HIS A 412 13.29 35.85 12.12
CA HIS A 412 14.02 36.07 13.36
C HIS A 412 14.19 34.77 14.16
N ARG A 413 15.33 34.64 14.82
CA ARG A 413 15.70 33.46 15.63
C ARG A 413 14.67 33.17 16.73
N SER A 414 14.24 34.20 17.46
CA SER A 414 13.24 34.10 18.54
C SER A 414 11.90 33.55 18.06
N GLU A 415 11.46 33.94 16.86
CA GLU A 415 10.22 33.44 16.24
C GLU A 415 10.32 31.94 15.94
N ILE A 416 11.44 31.48 15.38
CA ILE A 416 11.69 30.06 15.10
C ILE A 416 11.72 29.24 16.39
N VAL A 417 12.41 29.73 17.43
CA VAL A 417 12.46 29.04 18.73
C VAL A 417 11.07 28.93 19.33
N SER A 418 10.28 30.01 19.32
CA SER A 418 8.90 30.02 19.78
C SER A 418 8.03 29.01 19.02
N GLN A 419 8.15 28.98 17.70
CA GLN A 419 7.40 28.04 16.86
C GLN A 419 7.80 26.57 17.13
N ILE A 420 9.09 26.28 17.28
CA ILE A 420 9.58 24.94 17.63
C ILE A 420 9.03 24.51 18.99
N LYS A 421 9.09 25.38 20.00
CA LYS A 421 8.53 25.10 21.34
C LYS A 421 7.05 24.79 21.23
N LYS A 422 6.27 25.63 20.56
CA LYS A 422 4.83 25.43 20.33
C LYS A 422 4.53 24.09 19.64
N ASP A 423 5.25 23.78 18.56
CA ASP A 423 5.10 22.54 17.79
C ASP A 423 5.32 21.28 18.64
N VAL A 424 6.29 21.34 19.57
CA VAL A 424 6.66 20.24 20.46
C VAL A 424 5.73 20.16 21.65
N VAL A 425 5.36 21.28 22.28
CA VAL A 425 4.45 21.36 23.43
C VAL A 425 3.08 20.79 23.07
N VAL A 426 2.49 21.25 21.95
CA VAL A 426 1.19 20.75 21.48
C VAL A 426 1.22 19.23 21.27
N ARG A 427 2.32 18.70 20.74
CA ARG A 427 2.49 17.24 20.61
C ARG A 427 2.66 16.58 21.96
N LEU A 428 3.48 17.13 22.84
CA LEU A 428 3.75 16.56 24.16
C LEU A 428 2.51 16.50 25.05
N GLU A 429 1.62 17.50 24.97
CA GLU A 429 0.35 17.54 25.68
C GLU A 429 -0.53 16.34 25.35
N SER A 430 -0.58 15.91 24.09
CA SER A 430 -1.32 14.71 23.67
C SER A 430 -0.81 13.41 24.33
N TYR A 431 0.41 13.42 24.89
CA TYR A 431 1.00 12.29 25.61
C TYR A 431 1.05 12.50 27.13
N ARG A 432 0.57 13.62 27.67
CA ARG A 432 0.73 14.03 29.08
C ARG A 432 0.21 12.99 30.08
N THR A 433 -0.91 12.35 29.78
CA THR A 433 -1.55 11.32 30.63
C THR A 433 -0.99 9.92 30.40
N SER A 434 -0.11 9.73 29.41
CA SER A 434 0.41 8.41 29.05
C SER A 434 1.33 7.84 30.14
N ARG A 435 1.34 6.50 30.26
CA ARG A 435 2.30 5.79 31.14
C ARG A 435 3.77 6.13 30.83
N ARG A 436 4.05 6.52 29.58
CA ARG A 436 5.39 6.88 29.08
C ARG A 436 5.81 8.26 29.60
N ALA A 437 4.88 9.22 29.66
CA ALA A 437 5.11 10.55 30.24
C ALA A 437 5.40 10.47 31.74
N ARG A 438 4.77 9.53 32.47
CA ARG A 438 5.04 9.30 33.89
C ARG A 438 6.50 8.95 34.20
N ARG A 439 7.24 8.32 33.28
CA ARG A 439 8.67 7.99 33.44
C ARG A 439 9.61 9.17 33.15
N CYS A 440 9.07 10.28 32.64
CA CYS A 440 9.83 11.48 32.30
C CYS A 440 9.19 12.76 32.89
N ARG A 441 8.43 12.65 33.99
CA ARG A 441 7.63 13.77 34.52
C ARG A 441 8.42 15.06 34.71
N GLY A 442 9.63 15.00 35.26
CA GLY A 442 10.47 16.18 35.46
C GLY A 442 10.76 16.93 34.15
N LEU A 443 11.16 16.21 33.10
CA LEU A 443 11.42 16.81 31.79
C LEU A 443 10.13 17.30 31.12
N VAL A 444 9.06 16.51 31.19
CA VAL A 444 7.76 16.88 30.59
C VAL A 444 7.19 18.12 31.26
N TYR A 445 7.21 18.18 32.59
CA TYR A 445 6.73 19.34 33.34
C TYR A 445 7.56 20.58 33.05
N LYS A 446 8.90 20.45 33.01
CA LYS A 446 9.81 21.55 32.64
C LYS A 446 9.46 22.13 31.26
N LEU A 447 9.24 21.28 30.26
CA LEU A 447 8.96 21.70 28.88
C LEU A 447 7.54 22.21 28.66
N LEU A 448 6.58 21.88 29.53
CA LEU A 448 5.22 22.39 29.45
C LEU A 448 5.03 23.72 30.22
N ARG A 449 5.95 24.05 31.13
CA ARG A 449 5.87 25.27 31.96
C ARG A 449 6.63 26.47 31.36
N ASN A 450 7.63 26.21 30.50
CA ASN A 450 8.56 27.17 29.88
C ASN A 450 8.62 26.99 28.37
#